data_AF-A0A2M7Y6Y0-F1
#
_entry.id   AF-A0A2M7Y6Y0-F1
#
_cell.length_a   1.000
_cell.length_b   1.000
_cell.length_c   1.000
_cell.angle_alpha   90.00
_cell.angle_beta   90.00
_cell.angle_gamma   90.00
#
_symmetry.space_group_name_H-M   'P 1'
#
loop_
_entity.id
_entity.type
_entity.pdbx_description
1 polymer ?
#
loop_
_entity_poly.entity_id
_entity_poly.type
_entity_poly.pdbx_seq_one_letter_code
_entity_poly.pdbx_strand_id
1 'polypeptide(L)'
;MKTGPGADAVSEAARERMVGAILIDAGKLRPEDAEKILRAQKEKGLRFGEAGVRLGLLKQADIDFALSRQFGYSYLQPGERGVAQELVAAYQPFSHAVEELRALRSQLMLRWFTGEPGHKALAVVGTERGEGRSYVAANLAVVFSQLDERTLLIDADLRNPRQHSLFRLENRTGLSAWLSGRAGSEAIQAVPGLPGLSVLTAGAVPPNPQELLGRAQFPALLEQICADHDVVLLDTPAMDTAADAQMVGARARAALLVARKDHSRLPVLQALSAALSDSGAAVVGAVMNAF
;
A
#
# COMPACT_ATOMS: atom_id res chain seq x y z
N MET A 1 -13.87 -38.33 17.10
CA MET A 1 -13.19 -37.56 18.17
C MET A 1 -13.36 -36.08 17.82
N LYS A 2 -13.88 -35.31 18.79
CA LYS A 2 -14.43 -33.95 18.76
C LYS A 2 -14.00 -33.00 17.61
N THR A 3 -15.02 -32.45 16.95
CA THR A 3 -15.04 -31.18 16.22
C THR A 3 -14.75 -30.02 17.18
N GLY A 4 -13.93 -29.05 16.78
CA GLY A 4 -13.78 -27.77 17.46
C GLY A 4 -14.41 -26.65 16.62
N PRO A 5 -15.41 -25.91 17.12
CA PRO A 5 -15.86 -24.67 16.52
C PRO A 5 -15.34 -23.50 17.38
N GLY A 6 -14.57 -22.57 16.80
CA GLY A 6 -14.01 -21.48 17.58
C GLY A 6 -13.31 -20.41 16.76
N ALA A 7 -14.03 -19.74 15.86
CA ALA A 7 -13.65 -18.42 15.35
C ALA A 7 -14.83 -17.67 14.70
N ASP A 8 -15.80 -18.38 14.10
CA ASP A 8 -16.89 -17.76 13.35
C ASP A 8 -18.24 -17.85 14.09
N ALA A 9 -18.55 -16.88 14.96
CA ALA A 9 -19.92 -16.43 15.28
C ALA A 9 -19.95 -15.38 16.41
N VAL A 10 -19.36 -14.19 16.19
CA VAL A 10 -19.81 -13.02 16.96
C VAL A 10 -21.10 -12.54 16.28
N SER A 11 -22.23 -12.65 16.99
CA SER A 11 -23.55 -12.18 16.52
C SER A 11 -23.46 -10.75 15.96
N GLU A 12 -24.16 -10.47 14.86
CA GLU A 12 -24.20 -9.13 14.25
C GLU A 12 -24.61 -8.05 15.27
N ALA A 13 -25.56 -8.36 16.15
CA ALA A 13 -25.97 -7.47 17.24
C ALA A 13 -24.86 -7.22 18.28
N ALA A 14 -23.95 -8.19 18.50
CA ALA A 14 -22.79 -8.01 19.36
C ALA A 14 -21.71 -7.17 18.68
N ARG A 15 -21.52 -7.32 17.36
CA ARG A 15 -20.64 -6.46 16.56
C ARG A 15 -21.13 -5.01 16.56
N GLU A 16 -22.43 -4.78 16.44
CA GLU A 16 -23.00 -3.42 16.44
C GLU A 16 -22.94 -2.74 17.81
N ARG A 17 -23.13 -3.49 18.90
CA ARG A 17 -22.88 -2.97 20.26
C ARG A 17 -21.43 -2.57 20.47
N MET A 18 -20.49 -3.30 19.88
CA MET A 18 -19.06 -3.00 19.94
C MET A 18 -18.73 -1.70 19.19
N VAL A 19 -19.36 -1.43 18.04
CA VAL A 19 -19.23 -0.15 17.31
C VAL A 19 -19.68 1.02 18.19
N GLY A 20 -20.85 0.91 18.84
CA GLY A 20 -21.35 1.94 19.75
C GLY A 20 -20.41 2.21 20.92
N ALA A 21 -19.85 1.17 21.54
CA ALA A 21 -18.88 1.30 22.63
C ALA A 21 -17.60 2.01 22.18
N ILE A 22 -17.04 1.63 21.03
CA ILE A 22 -15.83 2.25 20.47
C ILE A 22 -16.03 3.76 20.23
N LEU A 23 -17.20 4.16 19.74
CA LEU A 23 -17.53 5.57 19.50
C LEU A 23 -17.64 6.38 20.79
N ILE A 24 -18.19 5.78 21.85
CA ILE A 24 -18.31 6.39 23.17
C ILE A 24 -16.93 6.56 23.79
N ASP A 25 -16.11 5.50 23.79
CA ASP A 25 -14.76 5.52 24.36
C ASP A 25 -13.85 6.54 23.67
N ALA A 26 -14.07 6.80 22.37
CA ALA A 26 -13.34 7.81 21.62
C ALA A 26 -13.93 9.23 21.73
N GLY A 27 -14.99 9.43 22.52
CA GLY A 27 -15.66 10.72 22.68
C GLY A 27 -16.40 11.22 21.44
N LYS A 28 -16.62 10.36 20.44
CA LYS A 28 -17.29 10.68 19.17
C LYS A 28 -18.81 10.55 19.25
N LEU A 29 -19.32 9.84 20.26
CA LEU A 29 -20.76 9.65 20.50
C LEU A 29 -21.04 9.74 21.99
N ARG A 30 -22.08 10.51 22.38
CA ARG A 30 -22.52 10.55 23.78
C ARG A 30 -23.34 9.29 24.10
N PRO A 31 -23.28 8.75 25.33
CA PRO A 31 -24.07 7.58 25.72
C PRO A 31 -25.57 7.73 25.44
N GLU A 32 -26.14 8.91 25.74
CA GLU A 32 -27.56 9.21 25.50
C GLU A 32 -27.93 9.18 24.00
N ASP A 33 -27.02 9.57 23.13
CA ASP A 33 -27.23 9.54 21.69
C ASP A 33 -27.09 8.10 21.14
N ALA A 34 -26.23 7.28 21.74
CA ALA A 34 -26.14 5.85 21.41
C ALA A 34 -27.45 5.10 21.71
N GLU A 35 -28.14 5.43 22.81
CA GLU A 35 -29.46 4.85 23.13
C GLU A 35 -30.51 5.19 22.06
N LYS A 36 -30.51 6.44 21.57
CA LYS A 36 -31.40 6.87 20.47
C LYS A 36 -31.13 6.08 19.19
N ILE A 37 -29.85 5.84 18.89
CA ILE A 37 -29.43 5.05 17.72
C ILE A 37 -29.90 3.58 17.87
N LEU A 38 -29.68 2.96 19.04
CA LEU A 38 -30.13 1.58 19.31
C LEU A 38 -31.65 1.43 19.19
N ARG A 39 -32.41 2.44 19.64
CA ARG A 39 -33.86 2.47 19.52
C ARG A 39 -34.30 2.56 18.05
N ALA A 40 -33.72 3.48 17.29
CA ALA A 40 -34.01 3.64 15.87
C ALA A 40 -33.61 2.40 15.05
N GLN A 41 -32.51 1.74 15.42
CA GLN A 41 -32.09 0.45 14.85
C GLN A 41 -33.18 -0.62 15.04
N LYS A 42 -33.71 -0.79 16.27
CA LYS A 42 -34.76 -1.78 16.55
C LYS A 42 -36.08 -1.45 15.85
N GLU A 43 -36.47 -0.17 15.84
CA GLU A 43 -37.75 0.27 15.26
C GLU A 43 -37.76 0.21 13.73
N LYS A 44 -36.61 0.48 13.09
CA LYS A 44 -36.51 0.59 11.62
C LYS A 44 -35.74 -0.54 10.94
N GLY A 45 -35.22 -1.50 11.71
CA GLY A 45 -34.40 -2.61 11.19
C GLY A 45 -33.10 -2.14 10.52
N LEU A 46 -32.53 -1.01 10.97
CA LEU A 46 -31.33 -0.43 10.39
C LEU A 46 -30.07 -0.90 11.13
N ARG A 47 -28.92 -0.87 10.45
CA ARG A 47 -27.63 -1.06 11.12
C ARG A 47 -27.32 0.12 12.03
N PHE A 48 -26.57 -0.09 13.12
CA PHE A 48 -26.27 0.95 14.11
C PHE A 48 -25.71 2.23 13.47
N GLY A 49 -24.70 2.10 12.60
CA GLY A 49 -24.11 3.25 11.89
C GLY A 49 -25.12 3.97 10.99
N GLU A 50 -25.90 3.21 10.21
CA GLU A 50 -26.93 3.78 9.32
C GLU A 50 -28.00 4.56 10.09
N ALA A 51 -28.45 4.01 11.23
CA ALA A 51 -29.37 4.70 12.13
C ALA A 51 -28.75 6.00 12.68
N GLY A 52 -27.48 5.98 13.06
CA GLY A 52 -26.76 7.16 13.56
C GLY A 52 -26.60 8.28 12.52
N VAL A 53 -26.27 7.94 11.27
CA VAL A 53 -26.17 8.91 10.18
C VAL A 53 -27.53 9.50 9.82
N ARG A 54 -28.58 8.66 9.74
CA ARG A 54 -29.95 9.15 9.47
C ARG A 54 -30.49 10.06 10.56
N LEU A 55 -30.08 9.85 11.81
CA LEU A 55 -30.44 10.72 12.94
C LEU A 55 -29.59 11.99 13.02
N GLY A 56 -28.56 12.13 12.16
CA GLY A 56 -27.61 13.26 12.20
C GLY A 56 -26.69 13.24 13.42
N LEU A 57 -26.60 12.11 14.13
CA LEU A 57 -25.81 11.95 15.36
C LEU A 57 -24.39 11.45 15.08
N LEU A 58 -24.16 10.86 13.90
CA LEU A 58 -22.86 10.39 13.44
C LEU A 58 -22.59 10.88 12.02
N LYS A 59 -21.33 11.14 11.69
CA LYS A 59 -20.87 11.25 10.30
C LYS A 59 -20.40 9.90 9.81
N GLN A 60 -20.32 9.72 8.48
CA GLN A 60 -19.76 8.50 7.89
C GLN A 60 -18.33 8.22 8.42
N ALA A 61 -17.52 9.28 8.58
CA ALA A 61 -16.17 9.18 9.14
C ALA A 61 -16.11 8.65 10.58
N ASP A 62 -17.18 8.82 11.38
CA ASP A 62 -17.22 8.27 12.75
C ASP A 62 -17.49 6.76 12.72
N ILE A 63 -18.40 6.30 11.85
CA ILE A 63 -18.65 4.87 11.64
C ILE A 63 -17.37 4.19 11.17
N ASP A 64 -16.71 4.79 10.17
CA ASP A 64 -15.45 4.32 9.64
C ASP A 64 -14.40 4.18 10.76
N PHE A 65 -14.34 5.15 11.67
CA PHE A 65 -13.48 5.08 12.86
C PHE A 65 -13.80 3.95 13.82
N ALA A 66 -15.06 3.64 14.03
CA ALA A 66 -15.43 2.56 14.93
C ALA A 66 -15.16 1.19 14.32
N LEU A 67 -15.45 1.03 13.02
CA LEU A 67 -15.19 -0.20 12.29
C LEU A 67 -13.70 -0.51 12.22
N SER A 68 -12.86 0.49 11.99
CA SER A 68 -11.42 0.28 11.90
C SER A 68 -10.80 -0.21 13.21
N ARG A 69 -11.19 0.37 14.35
CA ARG A 69 -10.80 -0.12 15.68
C ARG A 69 -11.34 -1.52 15.97
N GLN A 70 -12.55 -1.82 15.49
CA GLN A 70 -13.16 -3.13 15.65
C GLN A 70 -12.43 -4.23 14.86
N PHE A 71 -11.96 -3.91 13.64
CA PHE A 71 -11.29 -4.87 12.75
C PHE A 71 -9.76 -4.80 12.80
N GLY A 72 -9.18 -3.94 13.65
CA GLY A 72 -7.73 -3.86 13.85
C GLY A 72 -6.95 -3.20 12.71
N TYR A 73 -7.59 -2.40 11.86
CA TYR A 73 -6.91 -1.72 10.77
C TYR A 73 -6.14 -0.48 11.26
N SER A 74 -4.83 -0.44 11.01
CA SER A 74 -4.03 0.78 11.18
C SER A 74 -4.22 1.71 9.98
N TYR A 75 -4.79 2.89 10.22
CA TYR A 75 -4.94 3.97 9.25
C TYR A 75 -4.91 5.30 10.01
N LEU A 76 -4.48 6.35 9.33
CA LEU A 76 -4.33 7.69 9.88
C LEU A 76 -5.68 8.40 9.93
N GLN A 77 -5.95 9.11 11.01
CA GLN A 77 -7.16 9.93 11.10
C GLN A 77 -7.08 11.12 10.14
N PRO A 78 -8.21 11.54 9.51
CA PRO A 78 -8.25 12.75 8.70
C PRO A 78 -7.78 13.98 9.52
N GLY A 79 -6.58 14.49 9.21
CA GLY A 79 -5.95 15.61 9.92
C GLY A 79 -4.59 15.28 10.54
N GLU A 80 -4.25 14.00 10.73
CA GLU A 80 -2.91 13.58 11.12
C GLU A 80 -1.93 13.84 9.96
N ARG A 81 -0.93 14.69 10.21
CA ARG A 81 -0.01 15.21 9.20
C ARG A 81 1.14 14.25 8.84
N GLY A 82 0.95 12.94 8.99
CA GLY A 82 1.98 11.94 8.77
C GLY A 82 2.35 11.73 7.30
N VAL A 83 1.37 11.73 6.38
CA VAL A 83 1.59 11.41 4.94
C VAL A 83 0.75 12.30 4.01
N ALA A 84 0.93 12.19 2.70
CA ALA A 84 0.17 12.92 1.70
C ALA A 84 -1.28 12.40 1.58
N GLN A 85 -2.23 13.31 1.32
CA GLN A 85 -3.66 12.96 1.15
C GLN A 85 -3.93 12.04 -0.05
N GLU A 86 -2.97 11.95 -0.97
CA GLU A 86 -2.98 11.01 -2.09
C GLU A 86 -2.88 9.54 -1.64
N LEU A 87 -2.42 9.26 -0.40
CA LEU A 87 -2.44 7.91 0.15
C LEU A 87 -3.83 7.56 0.69
N VAL A 88 -4.77 7.33 -0.22
CA VAL A 88 -6.16 6.99 0.11
C VAL A 88 -6.27 5.75 1.01
N ALA A 89 -5.36 4.78 0.87
CA ALA A 89 -5.30 3.61 1.76
C ALA A 89 -4.95 3.96 3.21
N ALA A 90 -4.26 5.08 3.43
CA ALA A 90 -3.89 5.55 4.75
C ALA A 90 -5.00 6.38 5.42
N TYR A 91 -5.91 7.02 4.67
CA TYR A 91 -6.91 7.93 5.24
C TYR A 91 -8.36 7.51 5.02
N GLN A 92 -8.65 6.75 3.97
CA GLN A 92 -10.00 6.40 3.51
C GLN A 92 -10.16 4.88 3.37
N PRO A 93 -9.99 4.12 4.46
CA PRO A 93 -9.95 2.66 4.41
C PRO A 93 -11.23 2.00 3.88
N PHE A 94 -12.37 2.69 3.84
CA PHE A 94 -13.65 2.13 3.35
C PHE A 94 -14.04 2.66 1.97
N SER A 95 -13.16 3.40 1.30
CA SER A 95 -13.43 3.86 -0.07
C SER A 95 -13.36 2.71 -1.07
N HIS A 96 -14.14 2.82 -2.15
CA HIS A 96 -14.12 1.84 -3.25
C HIS A 96 -12.71 1.62 -3.81
N ALA A 97 -11.93 2.69 -3.96
CA ALA A 97 -10.55 2.62 -4.44
C ALA A 97 -9.66 1.76 -3.51
N VAL A 98 -9.88 1.81 -2.19
CA VAL A 98 -9.12 1.00 -1.25
C VAL A 98 -9.56 -0.46 -1.27
N GLU A 99 -10.84 -0.75 -1.51
CA GLU A 99 -11.29 -2.12 -1.76
C GLU A 99 -10.66 -2.72 -3.03
N GLU A 100 -10.54 -1.94 -4.10
CA GLU A 100 -9.83 -2.37 -5.32
C GLU A 100 -8.34 -2.63 -5.04
N LEU A 101 -7.69 -1.79 -4.24
CA LEU A 101 -6.30 -2.00 -3.81
C LEU A 101 -6.14 -3.26 -2.95
N ARG A 102 -7.09 -3.55 -2.06
CA ARG A 102 -7.10 -4.80 -1.26
C ARG A 102 -7.33 -6.03 -2.13
N ALA A 103 -8.23 -5.94 -3.11
CA ALA A 103 -8.44 -7.01 -4.07
C ALA A 103 -7.17 -7.29 -4.89
N LEU A 104 -6.51 -6.22 -5.37
CA LEU A 104 -5.23 -6.31 -6.06
C LEU A 104 -4.15 -6.95 -5.17
N ARG A 105 -4.00 -6.47 -3.93
CA ARG A 105 -3.07 -7.06 -2.94
C ARG A 105 -3.31 -8.56 -2.76
N SER A 106 -4.56 -8.99 -2.58
CA SER A 106 -4.89 -10.42 -2.43
C SER A 106 -4.53 -11.24 -3.67
N GLN A 107 -4.73 -10.69 -4.87
CA GLN A 107 -4.33 -11.34 -6.12
C GLN A 107 -2.80 -11.44 -6.24
N LEU A 108 -2.07 -10.39 -5.84
CA LEU A 108 -0.60 -10.39 -5.84
C LEU A 108 -0.03 -11.38 -4.82
N MET A 109 -0.63 -11.47 -3.63
CA MET A 109 -0.26 -12.48 -2.62
C MET A 109 -0.31 -13.88 -3.22
N LEU A 110 -1.46 -14.25 -3.78
CA LEU A 110 -1.67 -15.59 -4.35
C LEU A 110 -0.74 -15.90 -5.53
N ARG A 111 -0.46 -14.91 -6.38
CA ARG A 111 0.31 -15.10 -7.62
C ARG A 111 1.83 -15.08 -7.41
N TRP A 112 2.32 -14.38 -6.40
CA TRP A 112 3.75 -14.12 -6.26
C TRP A 112 4.25 -14.41 -4.85
N PHE A 113 3.68 -13.75 -3.83
CA PHE A 113 4.27 -13.74 -2.49
C PHE A 113 4.04 -15.04 -1.68
N THR A 114 3.00 -15.83 -1.95
CA THR A 114 2.72 -17.09 -1.22
C THR A 114 3.24 -18.35 -1.90
N GLY A 115 3.78 -18.25 -3.12
CA GLY A 115 4.07 -19.41 -3.97
C GLY A 115 5.39 -20.11 -3.63
N GLU A 116 6.51 -19.42 -3.81
CA GLU A 116 7.86 -19.99 -3.71
C GLU A 116 8.74 -19.22 -2.72
N PRO A 117 9.62 -19.91 -1.96
CA PRO A 117 10.64 -19.26 -1.16
C PRO A 117 11.49 -18.29 -2.00
N GLY A 118 11.52 -17.02 -1.63
CA GLY A 118 12.31 -15.98 -2.30
C GLY A 118 11.53 -15.00 -3.17
N HIS A 119 10.24 -15.22 -3.42
CA HIS A 119 9.37 -14.26 -4.12
C HIS A 119 8.87 -13.15 -3.18
N LYS A 120 9.77 -12.24 -2.85
CA LYS A 120 9.50 -11.13 -1.92
C LYS A 120 9.59 -9.75 -2.54
N ALA A 121 10.14 -9.63 -3.75
CA ALA A 121 10.29 -8.35 -4.44
C ALA A 121 9.33 -8.25 -5.64
N LEU A 122 8.73 -7.08 -5.83
CA LEU A 122 7.85 -6.77 -6.96
C LEU A 122 8.08 -5.34 -7.44
N ALA A 123 8.49 -5.18 -8.70
CA ALA A 123 8.60 -3.88 -9.33
C ALA A 123 7.23 -3.37 -9.83
N VAL A 124 6.94 -2.10 -9.59
CA VAL A 124 5.77 -1.40 -10.12
C VAL A 124 6.24 -0.56 -11.30
N VAL A 125 5.88 -0.96 -12.50
CA VAL A 125 6.42 -0.43 -13.76
C VAL A 125 5.33 0.14 -14.65
N GLY A 126 5.69 0.95 -15.63
CA GLY A 126 4.75 1.58 -16.55
C GLY A 126 5.49 2.28 -17.68
N THR A 127 4.75 2.66 -18.71
CA THR A 127 5.31 3.15 -19.97
C THR A 127 5.67 4.63 -19.96
N GLU A 128 4.86 5.47 -19.32
CA GLU A 128 4.93 6.93 -19.43
C GLU A 128 4.87 7.61 -18.06
N ARG A 129 5.36 8.85 -17.96
CA ARG A 129 5.16 9.66 -16.76
C ARG A 129 3.68 9.96 -16.53
N GLY A 130 3.29 10.06 -15.26
CA GLY A 130 1.92 10.43 -14.89
C GLY A 130 0.92 9.27 -14.92
N GLU A 131 1.35 8.02 -15.12
CA GLU A 131 0.47 6.85 -15.05
C GLU A 131 0.07 6.45 -13.62
N GLY A 132 0.69 7.07 -12.62
CA GLY A 132 0.41 6.84 -11.22
C GLY A 132 1.12 5.63 -10.62
N ARG A 133 2.24 5.16 -11.18
CA ARG A 133 3.11 4.12 -10.58
C ARG A 133 3.39 4.38 -9.10
N SER A 134 3.93 5.56 -8.78
CA SER A 134 4.27 5.92 -7.40
C SER A 134 3.04 5.91 -6.48
N TYR A 135 1.88 6.31 -6.99
CA TYR A 135 0.62 6.27 -6.25
C TYR A 135 0.16 4.84 -5.98
N VAL A 136 0.21 3.98 -7.00
CA VAL A 136 -0.16 2.56 -6.89
C VAL A 136 0.81 1.84 -5.95
N ALA A 137 2.13 2.04 -6.12
CA ALA A 137 3.16 1.44 -5.27
C ALA A 137 3.00 1.85 -3.81
N ALA A 138 2.79 3.14 -3.54
CA ALA A 138 2.63 3.65 -2.18
C ALA A 138 1.35 3.12 -1.51
N ASN A 139 0.21 3.17 -2.19
CA ASN A 139 -1.05 2.67 -1.63
C ASN A 139 -1.04 1.15 -1.47
N LEU A 140 -0.38 0.41 -2.38
CA LEU A 140 -0.14 -1.01 -2.21
C LEU A 140 0.69 -1.29 -0.96
N ALA A 141 1.78 -0.55 -0.74
CA ALA A 141 2.62 -0.71 0.44
C ALA A 141 1.81 -0.53 1.75
N VAL A 142 0.90 0.45 1.78
CA VAL A 142 -0.02 0.66 2.92
C VAL A 142 -0.96 -0.52 3.11
N VAL A 143 -1.62 -1.03 2.06
CA VAL A 143 -2.54 -2.15 2.23
C VAL A 143 -1.83 -3.47 2.54
N PHE A 144 -0.57 -3.65 2.11
CA PHE A 144 0.25 -4.80 2.52
C PHE A 144 0.63 -4.71 4.00
N SER A 145 1.08 -3.55 4.49
CA SER A 145 1.44 -3.39 5.90
C SER A 145 0.26 -3.56 6.86
N GLN A 146 -0.96 -3.33 6.38
CA GLN A 146 -2.21 -3.58 7.13
C GLN A 146 -2.53 -5.07 7.36
N LEU A 147 -1.78 -6.01 6.76
CA LEU A 147 -1.88 -7.46 7.02
C LEU A 147 -0.81 -7.98 8.00
N ASP A 148 -0.18 -7.10 8.77
CA ASP A 148 0.97 -7.42 9.65
C ASP A 148 2.20 -7.96 8.89
N GLU A 149 2.25 -7.80 7.56
CA GLU A 149 3.42 -8.12 6.74
C GLU A 149 4.49 -7.04 6.88
N ARG A 150 5.74 -7.43 7.12
CA ARG A 150 6.87 -6.48 7.13
C ARG A 150 7.10 -5.98 5.72
N THR A 151 6.59 -4.80 5.44
CA THR A 151 6.51 -4.23 4.09
C THR A 151 7.55 -3.12 3.93
N LEU A 152 8.39 -3.24 2.90
CA LEU A 152 9.29 -2.17 2.46
C LEU A 152 8.88 -1.66 1.09
N LEU A 153 8.78 -0.33 0.97
CA LEU A 153 8.70 0.34 -0.33
C LEU A 153 10.04 1.00 -0.65
N ILE A 154 10.60 0.69 -1.82
CA ILE A 154 11.83 1.28 -2.33
C ILE A 154 11.49 2.22 -3.49
N ASP A 155 11.92 3.48 -3.38
CA ASP A 155 11.87 4.44 -4.49
C ASP A 155 13.09 4.24 -5.39
N ALA A 156 12.93 3.42 -6.43
CA ALA A 156 13.96 3.16 -7.43
C ALA A 156 13.87 4.12 -8.63
N ASP A 157 12.96 5.11 -8.61
CA ASP A 157 13.03 6.26 -9.53
C ASP A 157 14.10 7.25 -9.04
N LEU A 158 15.35 6.92 -9.35
CA LEU A 158 16.50 7.78 -9.06
C LEU A 158 16.55 9.04 -9.93
N ARG A 159 15.61 9.23 -10.88
CA ARG A 159 15.55 10.43 -11.70
C ARG A 159 14.58 11.45 -11.09
N ASN A 160 13.38 10.99 -10.73
CA ASN A 160 12.27 11.83 -10.31
C ASN A 160 11.54 11.21 -9.11
N PRO A 161 12.25 11.05 -7.98
CA PRO A 161 11.72 10.35 -6.83
C PRO A 161 10.52 11.07 -6.23
N ARG A 162 9.56 10.29 -5.73
CA ARG A 162 8.28 10.83 -5.24
C ARG A 162 7.84 10.24 -3.91
N GLN A 163 8.36 9.07 -3.51
CA GLN A 163 7.89 8.37 -2.32
C GLN A 163 8.16 9.17 -1.04
N HIS A 164 9.31 9.85 -0.95
CA HIS A 164 9.59 10.73 0.18
C HIS A 164 8.54 11.84 0.35
N SER A 165 8.00 12.38 -0.74
CA SER A 165 6.95 13.40 -0.70
C SER A 165 5.59 12.80 -0.30
N LEU A 166 5.28 11.59 -0.80
CA LEU A 166 4.06 10.87 -0.44
C LEU A 166 4.02 10.48 1.04
N PHE A 167 5.14 10.05 1.60
CA PHE A 167 5.25 9.63 3.00
C PHE A 167 5.77 10.72 3.95
N ARG A 168 6.06 11.93 3.43
CA ARG A 168 6.64 13.08 4.18
C ARG A 168 7.91 12.71 4.94
N LEU A 169 8.79 11.96 4.28
CA LEU A 169 10.07 11.49 4.79
C LEU A 169 11.24 12.34 4.29
N GLU A 170 12.38 12.23 4.98
CA GLU A 170 13.60 12.87 4.49
C GLU A 170 14.15 12.13 3.26
N ASN A 171 14.70 12.89 2.30
CA ASN A 171 15.27 12.34 1.06
C ASN A 171 16.76 12.69 0.88
N ARG A 172 17.49 12.86 1.97
CA ARG A 172 18.93 13.19 1.93
C ARG A 172 19.78 11.95 1.65
N THR A 173 19.46 10.85 2.33
CA THR A 173 20.12 9.56 2.23
C THR A 173 19.08 8.50 1.89
N GLY A 174 19.38 7.64 0.92
CA GLY A 174 18.44 6.65 0.40
C GLY A 174 19.14 5.66 -0.54
N LEU A 175 18.39 5.07 -1.46
CA LEU A 175 18.86 4.04 -2.39
C LEU A 175 20.14 4.46 -3.14
N SER A 176 20.20 5.68 -3.65
CA SER A 176 21.39 6.20 -4.36
C SER A 176 22.66 6.19 -3.51
N ALA A 177 22.56 6.55 -2.22
CA ALA A 177 23.67 6.55 -1.29
C ALA A 177 24.09 5.12 -0.94
N TRP A 178 23.13 4.22 -0.74
CA TRP A 178 23.39 2.81 -0.44
C TRP A 178 24.06 2.09 -1.62
N LEU A 179 23.55 2.26 -2.85
CA LEU A 179 24.18 1.73 -4.06
C LEU A 179 25.57 2.31 -4.35
N SER A 180 25.89 3.45 -3.76
CA SER A 180 27.22 4.06 -3.81
C SER A 180 28.14 3.65 -2.65
N GLY A 181 27.69 2.81 -1.71
CA GLY A 181 28.44 2.41 -0.52
C GLY A 181 28.60 3.50 0.54
N ARG A 182 27.76 4.55 0.50
CA ARG A 182 27.80 5.69 1.45
C ARG A 182 26.75 5.59 2.56
N ALA A 183 25.90 4.58 2.53
CA ALA A 183 24.85 4.30 3.51
C ALA A 183 24.55 2.79 3.52
N GLY A 184 23.81 2.36 4.54
CA GLY A 184 23.28 1.00 4.71
C GLY A 184 21.81 1.01 5.13
N SER A 185 21.44 0.02 5.93
CA SER A 185 20.06 -0.19 6.39
C SER A 185 19.50 0.96 7.23
N GLU A 186 20.35 1.81 7.80
CA GLU A 186 19.94 3.02 8.51
C GLU A 186 19.26 4.06 7.61
N ALA A 187 19.35 3.92 6.28
CA ALA A 187 18.61 4.74 5.32
C ALA A 187 17.11 4.35 5.21
N ILE A 188 16.72 3.19 5.76
CA ILE A 188 15.32 2.73 5.78
C ILE A 188 14.58 3.49 6.89
N GLN A 189 13.51 4.18 6.51
CA GLN A 189 12.71 4.99 7.44
C GLN A 189 11.36 4.32 7.70
N ALA A 190 11.04 4.08 8.97
CA ALA A 190 9.70 3.66 9.36
C ALA A 190 8.68 4.78 9.09
N VAL A 191 7.46 4.43 8.69
CA VAL A 191 6.41 5.41 8.40
C VAL A 191 5.57 5.69 9.66
N PRO A 192 5.57 6.92 10.20
CA PRO A 192 4.78 7.23 11.39
C PRO A 192 3.29 6.98 11.19
N GLY A 193 2.68 6.23 12.12
CA GLY A 193 1.26 5.89 12.10
C GLY A 193 0.85 4.79 11.12
N LEU A 194 1.81 4.14 10.44
CA LEU A 194 1.59 2.96 9.63
C LEU A 194 2.56 1.84 10.07
N PRO A 195 2.21 1.09 11.15
CA PRO A 195 3.01 -0.03 11.61
C PRO A 195 3.24 -1.06 10.50
N GLY A 196 4.41 -1.69 10.50
CA GLY A 196 4.79 -2.69 9.50
C GLY A 196 5.23 -2.09 8.16
N LEU A 197 5.11 -0.77 7.94
CA LEU A 197 5.56 -0.10 6.73
C LEU A 197 6.87 0.68 6.96
N SER A 198 7.85 0.40 6.12
CA SER A 198 9.06 1.20 5.98
C SER A 198 9.25 1.65 4.53
N VAL A 199 10.03 2.71 4.35
CA VAL A 199 10.37 3.25 3.03
C VAL A 199 11.87 3.48 2.93
N LEU A 200 12.46 2.98 1.84
CA LEU A 200 13.77 3.39 1.37
C LEU A 200 13.57 4.43 0.26
N THR A 201 13.74 5.70 0.58
CA THR A 201 13.63 6.79 -0.40
C THR A 201 14.79 6.73 -1.39
N ALA A 202 14.71 7.45 -2.52
CA ALA A 202 15.78 7.42 -3.53
C ALA A 202 17.07 8.08 -3.03
N GLY A 203 16.96 9.03 -2.10
CA GLY A 203 18.04 9.93 -1.70
C GLY A 203 18.26 11.04 -2.72
N ALA A 204 19.44 11.68 -2.66
CA ALA A 204 19.84 12.69 -3.62
C ALA A 204 19.89 12.12 -5.05
N VAL A 205 19.31 12.84 -6.00
CA VAL A 205 19.31 12.45 -7.43
C VAL A 205 20.76 12.36 -7.93
N PRO A 206 21.25 11.17 -8.31
CA PRO A 206 22.61 11.00 -8.79
C PRO A 206 22.75 11.48 -10.25
N PRO A 207 23.96 11.87 -10.70
CA PRO A 207 24.19 12.25 -12.10
C PRO A 207 24.12 11.04 -13.06
N ASN A 208 24.24 9.82 -12.53
CA ASN A 208 24.35 8.57 -13.29
C ASN A 208 23.42 7.45 -12.72
N PRO A 209 22.09 7.61 -12.80
CA PRO A 209 21.12 6.67 -12.23
C PRO A 209 21.26 5.23 -12.73
N GLN A 210 21.39 5.06 -14.05
CA GLN A 210 21.41 3.75 -14.71
C GLN A 210 22.64 2.95 -14.30
N GLU A 211 23.81 3.60 -14.24
CA GLU A 211 25.07 2.98 -13.85
C GLU A 211 25.04 2.53 -12.39
N LEU A 212 24.32 3.24 -11.51
CA LEU A 212 24.14 2.85 -10.11
C LEU A 212 23.24 1.62 -9.98
N LEU A 213 22.12 1.59 -10.70
CA LEU A 213 21.20 0.44 -10.73
C LEU A 213 21.87 -0.80 -11.34
N GLY A 214 22.84 -0.61 -12.25
CA GLY A 214 23.59 -1.68 -12.91
C GLY A 214 24.64 -2.37 -12.03
N ARG A 215 24.98 -1.81 -10.87
CA ARG A 215 26.05 -2.35 -10.02
C ARG A 215 25.65 -3.66 -9.36
N ALA A 216 26.66 -4.50 -9.09
CA ALA A 216 26.49 -5.72 -8.29
C ALA A 216 25.95 -5.45 -6.87
N GLN A 217 26.07 -4.22 -6.37
CA GLN A 217 25.54 -3.81 -5.08
C GLN A 217 24.01 -3.91 -5.02
N PHE A 218 23.30 -3.71 -6.13
CA PHE A 218 21.83 -3.68 -6.11
C PHE A 218 21.21 -5.06 -5.85
N PRO A 219 21.63 -6.15 -6.55
CA PRO A 219 21.23 -7.51 -6.18
C PRO A 219 21.54 -7.88 -4.73
N ALA A 220 22.74 -7.56 -4.24
CA ALA A 220 23.15 -7.86 -2.87
C ALA A 220 22.28 -7.13 -1.83
N LEU A 221 21.95 -5.87 -2.10
CA LEU A 221 21.02 -5.09 -1.29
C LEU A 221 19.64 -5.73 -1.24
N LEU A 222 19.11 -6.18 -2.38
CA LEU A 222 17.78 -6.82 -2.42
C LEU A 222 17.76 -8.15 -1.68
N GLU A 223 18.83 -8.93 -1.78
CA GLU A 223 18.96 -10.19 -1.02
C GLU A 223 18.93 -9.92 0.49
N GLN A 224 19.70 -8.92 0.96
CA GLN A 224 19.70 -8.51 2.36
C GLN A 224 18.30 -8.04 2.80
N ILE A 225 17.65 -7.19 2.02
CA ILE A 225 16.32 -6.64 2.36
C ILE A 225 15.26 -7.75 2.42
N CYS A 226 15.27 -8.68 1.46
CA CYS A 226 14.31 -9.78 1.39
C CYS A 226 14.50 -10.79 2.53
N ALA A 227 15.62 -10.80 3.24
CA ALA A 227 15.79 -11.59 4.46
C ALA A 227 14.91 -11.04 5.61
N ASP A 228 14.82 -9.71 5.72
CA ASP A 228 14.19 -9.02 6.86
C ASP A 228 12.75 -8.56 6.60
N HIS A 229 12.29 -8.63 5.35
CA HIS A 229 10.96 -8.19 4.93
C HIS A 229 10.19 -9.33 4.29
N ASP A 230 8.87 -9.26 4.39
CA ASP A 230 7.96 -10.25 3.80
C ASP A 230 7.50 -9.78 2.42
N VAL A 231 7.33 -8.45 2.25
CA VAL A 231 6.94 -7.80 1.00
C VAL A 231 7.87 -6.62 0.71
N VAL A 232 8.44 -6.58 -0.49
CA VAL A 232 9.31 -5.51 -1.00
C VAL A 232 8.73 -5.00 -2.32
N LEU A 233 8.25 -3.77 -2.31
CA LEU A 233 7.74 -3.10 -3.51
C LEU A 233 8.78 -2.11 -4.04
N LEU A 234 9.00 -2.09 -5.35
CA LEU A 234 9.93 -1.15 -5.99
C LEU A 234 9.15 -0.22 -6.91
N ASP A 235 9.08 1.06 -6.57
CA ASP A 235 8.61 2.10 -7.48
C ASP A 235 9.70 2.40 -8.52
N THR A 236 9.33 2.51 -9.79
CA THR A 236 10.30 2.61 -10.89
C THR A 236 10.05 3.86 -11.75
N PRO A 237 11.09 4.36 -12.45
CA PRO A 237 10.90 5.45 -13.40
C PRO A 237 9.99 5.04 -14.57
N ALA A 238 9.53 6.03 -15.34
CA ALA A 238 8.84 5.76 -16.60
C ALA A 238 9.76 5.06 -17.62
N MET A 239 9.23 4.11 -18.38
CA MET A 239 9.97 3.38 -19.42
C MET A 239 10.21 4.17 -20.71
N ASP A 240 9.75 5.42 -20.83
CA ASP A 240 10.30 6.37 -21.82
C ASP A 240 11.82 6.58 -21.59
N THR A 241 12.32 6.25 -20.40
CA THR A 241 13.73 6.08 -20.03
C THR A 241 14.16 4.60 -19.90
N ALA A 242 13.66 3.77 -20.82
CA ALA A 242 13.54 2.30 -20.87
C ALA A 242 14.52 1.39 -20.09
N ALA A 243 15.79 1.76 -19.90
CA ALA A 243 16.76 0.85 -19.29
C ALA A 243 16.56 0.69 -17.77
N ASP A 244 16.17 1.75 -17.07
CA ASP A 244 16.17 1.76 -15.60
C ASP A 244 15.06 0.88 -15.02
N ALA A 245 13.82 1.06 -15.49
CA ALA A 245 12.68 0.28 -15.00
C ALA A 245 12.74 -1.19 -15.42
N GLN A 246 13.27 -1.51 -16.62
CA GLN A 246 13.55 -2.90 -17.00
C GLN A 246 14.61 -3.53 -16.09
N MET A 247 15.67 -2.79 -15.77
CA MET A 247 16.73 -3.28 -14.89
C MET A 247 16.20 -3.53 -13.47
N VAL A 248 15.43 -2.60 -12.91
CA VAL A 248 14.78 -2.79 -11.60
C VAL A 248 13.83 -3.98 -11.64
N GLY A 249 13.02 -4.13 -12.70
CA GLY A 249 12.13 -5.27 -12.89
C GLY A 249 12.88 -6.61 -12.93
N ALA A 250 13.97 -6.69 -13.69
CA ALA A 250 14.84 -7.87 -13.74
C ALA A 250 15.45 -8.21 -12.37
N ARG A 251 15.87 -7.20 -11.60
CA ARG A 251 16.40 -7.40 -10.24
C ARG A 251 15.32 -7.85 -9.25
N ALA A 252 14.10 -7.32 -9.38
CA ALA A 252 12.96 -7.72 -8.57
C ALA A 252 12.44 -9.13 -8.93
N ARG A 253 12.77 -9.63 -10.14
CA ARG A 253 12.29 -10.90 -10.72
C ARG A 253 10.78 -10.96 -10.98
N ALA A 254 10.03 -9.94 -10.60
CA ALA A 254 8.64 -9.74 -10.96
C ALA A 254 8.28 -8.28 -11.18
N ALA A 255 7.27 -8.07 -12.02
CA ALA A 255 6.75 -6.76 -12.35
C ALA A 255 5.21 -6.73 -12.40
N LEU A 256 4.64 -5.66 -11.85
CA LEU A 256 3.25 -5.24 -12.00
C LEU A 256 3.19 -4.06 -12.96
N LEU A 257 2.48 -4.22 -14.08
CA LEU A 257 2.29 -3.15 -15.06
C LEU A 257 1.23 -2.17 -14.56
N VAL A 258 1.49 -0.87 -14.66
CA VAL A 258 0.52 0.20 -14.43
C VAL A 258 0.23 0.90 -15.74
N ALA A 259 -1.05 1.00 -16.07
CA ALA A 259 -1.56 1.67 -17.26
C ALA A 259 -2.54 2.77 -16.85
N ARG A 260 -2.46 3.95 -17.48
CA ARG A 260 -3.43 5.03 -17.29
C ARG A 260 -4.58 4.90 -18.27
N LYS A 261 -5.79 4.95 -17.74
CA LYS A 261 -7.03 4.94 -18.51
C LYS A 261 -7.01 6.06 -19.56
N ASP A 262 -7.41 5.72 -20.77
CA ASP A 262 -7.53 6.63 -21.92
C ASP A 262 -6.21 7.32 -22.37
N HIS A 263 -5.06 6.90 -21.82
CA HIS A 263 -3.75 7.48 -22.14
C HIS A 263 -2.73 6.41 -22.56
N SER A 264 -2.53 5.37 -21.74
CA SER A 264 -1.51 4.35 -22.03
C SER A 264 -1.89 3.53 -23.25
N ARG A 265 -0.91 3.28 -24.12
CA ARG A 265 -1.11 2.57 -25.39
C ARG A 265 -0.82 1.08 -25.22
N LEU A 266 -1.80 0.24 -25.57
CA LEU A 266 -1.68 -1.22 -25.43
C LEU A 266 -0.44 -1.82 -26.13
N PRO A 267 -0.06 -1.42 -27.36
CA PRO A 267 1.14 -1.97 -28.00
C PRO A 267 2.43 -1.68 -27.23
N VAL A 268 2.51 -0.52 -26.57
CA VAL A 268 3.69 -0.11 -25.79
C VAL A 268 3.77 -0.92 -24.49
N LEU A 269 2.62 -1.15 -23.83
CA LEU A 269 2.54 -2.03 -22.66
C LEU A 269 2.89 -3.48 -22.99
N GLN A 270 2.48 -3.98 -24.16
CA GLN A 270 2.84 -5.32 -24.63
C GLN A 270 4.35 -5.45 -24.88
N ALA A 271 4.96 -4.44 -25.51
CA ALA A 271 6.41 -4.40 -25.70
C ALA A 271 7.17 -4.35 -24.37
N LEU A 272 6.67 -3.57 -23.40
CA LEU A 272 7.21 -3.54 -22.03
C LEU A 272 7.14 -4.92 -21.35
N SER A 273 5.97 -5.56 -21.42
CA SER A 273 5.75 -6.90 -20.87
C SER A 273 6.73 -7.93 -21.46
N ALA A 274 6.91 -7.90 -22.79
CA ALA A 274 7.86 -8.76 -23.48
C ALA A 274 9.31 -8.49 -23.03
N ALA A 275 9.73 -7.23 -23.00
CA ALA A 275 11.10 -6.85 -22.58
C ALA A 275 11.42 -7.27 -21.13
N LEU A 276 10.45 -7.18 -20.23
CA LEU A 276 10.60 -7.67 -18.85
C LEU A 276 10.72 -9.19 -18.80
N SER A 277 9.89 -9.89 -19.58
CA SER A 277 9.91 -11.35 -19.66
C SER A 277 11.24 -11.87 -20.23
N ASP A 278 11.74 -11.24 -21.29
CA ASP A 278 13.05 -11.52 -21.90
C ASP A 278 14.21 -11.27 -20.93
N SER A 279 14.05 -10.33 -20.00
CA SER A 279 15.02 -10.06 -18.93
C SER A 279 14.91 -10.99 -17.71
N GLY A 280 14.00 -11.97 -17.75
CA GLY A 280 13.81 -12.95 -16.68
C GLY A 280 12.87 -12.51 -15.55
N ALA A 281 12.13 -11.41 -15.73
CA ALA A 281 11.12 -10.97 -14.77
C ALA A 281 9.74 -11.55 -15.11
N ALA A 282 9.04 -12.09 -14.12
CA ALA A 282 7.66 -12.53 -14.25
C ALA A 282 6.71 -11.32 -14.25
N VAL A 283 5.90 -11.17 -15.31
CA VAL A 283 4.82 -10.18 -15.31
C VAL A 283 3.61 -10.75 -14.59
N VAL A 284 3.41 -10.35 -13.33
CA VAL A 284 2.39 -10.95 -12.44
C VAL A 284 0.98 -10.43 -12.68
N GLY A 285 0.86 -9.30 -13.38
CA GLY A 285 -0.41 -8.68 -13.75
C GLY A 285 -0.28 -7.26 -14.28
N ALA A 286 -1.44 -6.64 -14.50
CA ALA A 286 -1.56 -5.24 -14.88
C ALA A 286 -2.69 -4.56 -14.10
N VAL A 287 -2.53 -3.26 -13.83
CA VAL A 287 -3.49 -2.41 -13.15
C VAL A 287 -3.81 -1.24 -14.05
N MET A 288 -5.09 -0.97 -14.25
CA MET A 288 -5.56 0.23 -14.92
C MET A 288 -5.91 1.29 -13.87
N ASN A 289 -5.30 2.45 -13.98
CA ASN A 289 -5.45 3.56 -13.07
C ASN A 289 -6.12 4.75 -13.78
N ALA A 290 -7.08 5.39 -13.14
CA ALA A 290 -7.78 6.57 -13.68
C ALA A 290 -7.23 7.88 -13.08
N PHE A 291 -5.90 7.95 -12.91
CA PHE A 291 -5.19 9.07 -12.31
C PHE A 291 -5.37 10.38 -13.09
#